data_AF-A0A8B6EE54-F1
#
_entry.id   AF-A0A8B6EE54-F1
#
_cell.length_a   1.000
_cell.length_b   1.000
_cell.length_c   1.000
_cell.angle_alpha   90.00
_cell.angle_beta   90.00
_cell.angle_gamma   90.00
#
_symmetry.space_group_name_H-M   'P 1'
#
loop_
_entity.id
_entity.type
_entity.pdbx_description
1 polymer ?
#
loop_
_entity_poly.entity_id
_entity_poly.type
_entity_poly.pdbx_seq_one_letter_code
_entity_poly.pdbx_strand_id
1 'polypeptide(L)'
;MTSGGTNMSQLSEEESNFIRFYYLNLNIASKAVRVYFDSVHPPSGLAGELGKTSTSVTLKGLRFITKLQLQTLYRSTVCLLRNMTPRECAPITGWDNLPPQGDTGADLARVKWYRNKLAHSEVGKLSRADFSQYWGDLEGVCIKIIFVTIISSYLIRHF
;
A
#
# COMPACT_ATOMS: atom_id res chain seq x y z
N MET A 1 31.40 -39.01 -20.53
CA MET A 1 30.19 -38.77 -19.73
C MET A 1 29.98 -37.26 -19.63
N THR A 2 29.16 -36.70 -20.51
CA THR A 2 28.81 -35.28 -20.53
C THR A 2 27.78 -35.03 -19.44
N SER A 3 28.20 -34.37 -18.36
CA SER A 3 27.29 -33.88 -17.32
C SER A 3 26.44 -32.76 -17.90
N GLY A 4 25.18 -33.09 -18.24
CA GLY A 4 24.16 -32.12 -18.61
C GLY A 4 23.79 -31.30 -17.38
N GLY A 5 24.45 -30.16 -17.21
CA GLY A 5 24.08 -29.15 -16.23
C GLY A 5 22.71 -28.57 -16.60
N THR A 6 21.72 -28.84 -15.77
CA THR A 6 20.38 -28.25 -15.83
C THR A 6 20.53 -26.73 -15.77
N ASN A 7 20.35 -26.05 -16.90
CA ASN A 7 20.37 -24.60 -16.98
C ASN A 7 19.07 -24.10 -16.30
N MET A 8 19.13 -23.77 -15.00
CA MET A 8 18.03 -23.07 -14.34
C MET A 8 17.82 -21.76 -15.09
N SER A 9 16.64 -21.58 -15.69
CA SER A 9 16.30 -20.38 -16.47
C SER A 9 16.57 -19.12 -15.64
N GLN A 10 17.56 -18.34 -16.04
CA GLN A 10 17.74 -17.00 -15.48
C GLN A 10 16.52 -16.16 -15.83
N LEU A 11 15.98 -15.46 -14.84
CA LEU A 11 14.93 -14.47 -15.05
C LEU A 11 15.45 -13.37 -15.98
N SER A 12 14.59 -12.93 -16.90
CA SER A 12 14.83 -11.73 -17.68
C SER A 12 14.91 -10.50 -16.77
N GLU A 13 15.53 -9.42 -17.27
CA GLU A 13 15.58 -8.14 -16.55
C GLU A 13 14.18 -7.66 -16.16
N GLU A 14 13.20 -7.83 -17.05
CA GLU A 14 11.82 -7.40 -16.82
C GLU A 14 11.11 -8.19 -15.71
N GLU A 15 11.36 -9.50 -15.63
CA GLU A 15 10.82 -10.35 -14.56
C GLU A 15 11.50 -10.01 -13.23
N SER A 16 12.81 -9.76 -13.24
CA SER A 16 13.54 -9.32 -12.03
C SER A 16 13.02 -7.98 -11.52
N ASN A 17 12.82 -7.01 -12.42
CA ASN A 17 12.27 -5.69 -12.10
C ASN A 17 10.87 -5.80 -11.51
N PHE A 18 10.01 -6.65 -12.11
CA PHE A 18 8.67 -6.90 -11.60
C PHE A 18 8.71 -7.45 -10.17
N ILE A 19 9.53 -8.49 -9.92
CA ILE A 19 9.67 -9.08 -8.59
C ILE A 19 10.16 -8.05 -7.59
N ARG A 20 11.20 -7.28 -7.91
CA ARG A 20 11.74 -6.24 -7.01
C ARG A 20 10.68 -5.21 -6.66
N PHE A 21 9.95 -4.72 -7.65
CA PHE A 21 8.90 -3.72 -7.43
C PHE A 21 7.71 -4.30 -6.65
N TYR A 22 7.35 -5.57 -6.89
CA TYR A 22 6.38 -6.30 -6.10
C TYR A 22 6.80 -6.41 -4.63
N TYR A 23 8.07 -6.72 -4.34
CA TYR A 23 8.61 -6.74 -2.98
C TYR A 23 8.56 -5.37 -2.30
N LEU A 24 8.95 -4.29 -3.00
CA LEU A 24 8.84 -2.91 -2.49
C LEU A 24 7.41 -2.60 -2.08
N ASN A 25 6.43 -2.92 -2.94
CA ASN A 25 5.03 -2.64 -2.70
C ASN A 25 4.47 -3.49 -1.55
N LEU A 26 4.70 -4.81 -1.55
CA LEU A 26 4.19 -5.73 -0.54
C LEU A 26 4.78 -5.51 0.87
N ASN A 27 6.05 -5.12 0.96
CA ASN A 27 6.74 -5.09 2.25
C ASN A 27 6.93 -3.67 2.77
N ILE A 28 7.49 -2.79 1.95
CA ILE A 28 7.92 -1.47 2.40
C ILE A 28 6.71 -0.53 2.42
N ALA A 29 5.99 -0.41 1.30
CA ALA A 29 4.82 0.45 1.23
C ALA A 29 3.73 0.04 2.22
N SER A 30 3.51 -1.27 2.39
CA SER A 30 2.61 -1.81 3.42
C SER A 30 2.96 -1.36 4.84
N LYS A 31 4.24 -1.42 5.20
CA LYS A 31 4.71 -1.01 6.53
C LYS A 31 4.56 0.49 6.72
N ALA A 32 4.92 1.30 5.72
CA ALA A 32 4.75 2.74 5.77
C ALA A 32 3.28 3.13 6.01
N VAL A 33 2.37 2.56 5.21
CA VAL A 33 0.93 2.75 5.32
C VAL A 33 0.39 2.27 6.67
N ARG A 34 0.91 1.16 7.20
CA ARG A 34 0.52 0.63 8.51
C ARG A 34 0.94 1.56 9.65
N VAL A 35 2.18 2.04 9.60
CA VAL A 35 2.71 3.00 10.59
C VAL A 35 1.86 4.27 10.61
N TYR A 36 1.51 4.80 9.45
CA TYR A 36 0.59 5.93 9.35
C TYR A 36 -0.80 5.59 9.92
N PHE A 37 -1.38 4.46 9.52
CA PHE A 37 -2.70 4.04 10.03
C PHE A 37 -2.72 3.93 11.55
N ASP A 38 -1.74 3.25 12.15
CA ASP A 38 -1.68 3.07 13.60
C ASP A 38 -1.46 4.40 14.35
N SER A 39 -0.89 5.42 13.70
CA SER A 39 -0.75 6.76 14.27
C SER A 39 -2.05 7.56 14.31
N VAL A 40 -2.93 7.37 13.31
CA VAL A 40 -4.25 8.01 13.24
C VAL A 40 -5.29 7.20 14.01
N HIS A 41 -5.18 5.87 13.98
CA HIS A 41 -6.08 4.92 14.60
C HIS A 41 -5.30 3.92 15.48
N PRO A 42 -4.95 4.31 16.71
CA PRO A 42 -4.23 3.43 17.62
C PRO A 42 -4.96 2.08 17.81
N PRO A 43 -4.24 0.95 17.88
CA PRO A 43 -4.85 -0.38 18.03
C PRO A 43 -5.80 -0.50 19.23
N SER A 44 -5.56 0.27 20.30
CA SER A 44 -6.38 0.32 21.51
C SER A 44 -7.79 0.90 21.27
N GLY A 45 -7.94 1.84 20.34
CA GLY A 45 -9.23 2.46 19.97
C GLY A 45 -9.89 1.82 18.74
N LEU A 46 -9.14 1.00 18.01
CA LEU A 46 -9.57 0.47 16.71
C LEU A 46 -10.84 -0.38 16.78
N ALA A 47 -11.01 -1.19 17.83
CA ALA A 47 -12.21 -2.00 18.00
C ALA A 47 -13.49 -1.15 18.15
N GLY A 48 -13.40 -0.02 18.86
CA GLY A 48 -14.50 0.93 18.99
C GLY A 48 -14.82 1.63 17.68
N GLU A 49 -13.79 2.03 16.93
CA GLU A 49 -13.94 2.70 15.63
C GLU A 49 -14.54 1.79 14.55
N LEU A 50 -14.15 0.51 14.53
CA LEU A 50 -14.74 -0.53 13.68
C LEU A 50 -16.18 -0.88 14.06
N GLY A 51 -16.54 -0.70 15.34
CA GLY A 51 -17.88 -0.92 15.87
C GLY A 51 -18.90 0.16 15.46
N LYS A 52 -18.44 1.30 14.93
CA LYS A 52 -19.34 2.35 14.43
C LYS A 52 -20.12 1.85 13.21
N THR A 53 -21.43 2.09 13.21
CA THR A 53 -22.38 1.52 12.22
C THR A 53 -22.03 1.87 10.78
N SER A 54 -21.57 3.10 10.52
CA SER A 54 -21.13 3.55 9.19
C SER A 54 -19.89 2.79 8.69
N THR A 55 -18.89 2.58 9.55
CA THR A 55 -17.68 1.81 9.25
C THR A 55 -18.02 0.34 9.02
N SER A 56 -18.87 -0.25 9.87
CA SER A 56 -19.30 -1.64 9.77
C SER A 56 -20.08 -1.93 8.49
N VAL A 57 -20.99 -1.04 8.08
CA VAL A 57 -21.76 -1.18 6.82
C VAL A 57 -20.84 -1.09 5.60
N THR A 58 -19.89 -0.15 5.61
CA THR A 58 -18.92 0.03 4.52
C THR A 58 -17.97 -1.17 4.39
N LEU A 59 -17.52 -1.74 5.52
CA LEU A 59 -16.70 -2.95 5.54
C LEU A 59 -17.47 -4.22 5.16
N LYS A 60 -18.77 -4.30 5.46
CA LYS A 60 -19.64 -5.40 4.99
C LYS A 60 -19.94 -5.31 3.49
N GLY A 61 -20.01 -4.09 2.95
CA GLY A 61 -20.15 -3.84 1.50
C GLY A 61 -18.90 -4.21 0.70
N LEU A 62 -17.72 -4.15 1.34
CA LEU A 62 -16.50 -4.80 0.87
C LEU A 62 -16.65 -6.31 1.06
N ARG A 63 -17.39 -6.96 0.14
CA ARG A 63 -17.41 -8.42 0.01
C ARG A 63 -15.95 -8.91 0.09
N PHE A 64 -15.64 -9.89 0.95
CA PHE A 64 -14.30 -10.45 1.22
C PHE A 64 -13.46 -9.81 2.36
N ILE A 65 -13.98 -9.75 3.59
CA ILE A 65 -13.12 -9.71 4.80
C ILE A 65 -13.53 -10.82 5.78
N THR A 66 -13.03 -12.03 5.56
CA THR A 66 -13.08 -13.15 6.52
C THR A 66 -12.13 -12.86 7.69
N LYS A 67 -12.36 -13.44 8.89
CA LYS A 67 -11.48 -13.29 10.08
C LYS A 67 -9.98 -13.48 9.78
N LEU A 68 -9.65 -14.34 8.81
CA LEU A 68 -8.28 -14.60 8.36
C LEU A 68 -7.68 -13.40 7.58
N GLN A 69 -8.48 -12.67 6.81
CA GLN A 69 -8.07 -11.46 6.06
C GLN A 69 -7.87 -10.25 6.98
N LEU A 70 -8.46 -10.26 8.18
CA LEU A 70 -8.16 -9.29 9.23
C LEU A 70 -6.78 -9.54 9.85
N GLN A 71 -6.30 -10.78 9.86
CA GLN A 71 -4.95 -11.11 10.33
C GLN A 71 -3.87 -10.98 9.25
N THR A 72 -4.21 -11.21 7.97
CA THR A 72 -3.33 -10.90 6.84
C THR A 72 -3.55 -9.45 6.38
N LEU A 73 -3.09 -8.52 7.22
CA LEU A 73 -3.39 -7.09 7.17
C LEU A 73 -2.66 -6.31 6.03
N TYR A 74 -2.81 -6.77 4.78
CA TYR A 74 -2.28 -6.09 3.58
C TYR A 74 -3.36 -5.71 2.57
N ARG A 75 -4.31 -6.63 2.29
CA ARG A 75 -5.45 -6.28 1.43
C ARG A 75 -6.39 -5.28 2.11
N SER A 76 -6.46 -5.33 3.44
CA SER A 76 -7.38 -4.59 4.27
C SER A 76 -6.87 -3.20 4.67
N THR A 77 -5.58 -2.93 4.87
CA THR A 77 -5.09 -1.66 5.45
C THR A 77 -5.36 -0.43 4.60
N VAL A 78 -5.12 -0.50 3.29
CA VAL A 78 -5.41 0.63 2.37
C VAL A 78 -6.92 0.81 2.20
N CYS A 79 -7.69 -0.28 2.19
CA CYS A 79 -9.15 -0.22 2.15
C CYS A 79 -9.73 0.27 3.48
N LEU A 80 -9.13 -0.08 4.62
CA LEU A 80 -9.49 0.38 5.95
C LEU A 80 -9.17 1.87 6.09
N LEU A 81 -7.98 2.31 5.65
CA LEU A 81 -7.63 3.72 5.55
C LEU A 81 -8.67 4.48 4.75
N ARG A 82 -9.00 4.06 3.52
CA ARG A 82 -10.05 4.71 2.71
C ARG A 82 -11.38 4.93 3.45
N ASN A 83 -11.75 3.98 4.31
CA ASN A 83 -13.08 3.97 4.94
C ASN A 83 -13.09 4.48 6.39
N MET A 84 -11.93 4.56 7.04
CA MET A 84 -11.78 4.98 8.44
C MET A 84 -11.06 6.32 8.58
N THR A 85 -10.24 6.72 7.61
CA THR A 85 -9.70 8.08 7.60
C THR A 85 -10.81 9.07 7.21
N PRO A 86 -10.90 10.21 7.91
CA PRO A 86 -11.88 11.24 7.60
C PRO A 86 -11.80 11.71 6.15
N ARG A 87 -12.92 12.23 5.66
CA ARG A 87 -13.16 12.73 4.29
C ARG A 87 -12.10 13.75 3.79
N GLU A 88 -11.32 14.31 4.71
CA GLU A 88 -10.26 15.31 4.51
C GLU A 88 -8.99 14.74 3.83
N CYS A 89 -8.80 13.43 3.78
CA CYS A 89 -7.70 12.76 3.06
C CYS A 89 -8.15 12.06 1.76
N ALA A 90 -9.33 12.39 1.22
CA ALA A 90 -9.77 11.78 -0.04
C ALA A 90 -9.03 12.42 -1.23
N PRO A 91 -8.39 11.63 -2.11
CA PRO A 91 -7.74 12.18 -3.29
C PRO A 91 -8.77 12.84 -4.22
N ILE A 92 -8.42 13.99 -4.80
CA ILE A 92 -9.28 14.74 -5.73
C ILE A 92 -9.73 13.86 -6.91
N THR A 93 -8.85 12.99 -7.42
CA THR A 93 -9.12 12.07 -8.54
C THR A 93 -9.83 10.78 -8.12
N GLY A 94 -10.14 10.64 -6.82
CA GLY A 94 -10.63 9.39 -6.23
C GLY A 94 -9.53 8.35 -6.02
N TRP A 95 -9.92 7.24 -5.39
CA TRP A 95 -9.00 6.18 -4.94
C TRP A 95 -8.55 5.22 -6.04
N ASP A 96 -9.24 5.20 -7.18
CA ASP A 96 -9.03 4.21 -8.24
C ASP A 96 -8.18 4.74 -9.41
N ASN A 97 -7.94 6.04 -9.45
CA ASN A 97 -7.07 6.70 -10.43
C ASN A 97 -5.74 7.06 -9.81
N LEU A 98 -4.67 7.11 -10.62
CA LEU A 98 -3.37 7.61 -10.17
C LEU A 98 -3.51 9.12 -9.90
N PRO A 99 -3.36 9.57 -8.65
CA PRO A 99 -3.53 10.99 -8.36
C PRO A 99 -2.30 11.79 -8.81
N PRO A 100 -2.46 13.11 -9.05
CA PRO A 100 -1.32 14.02 -9.15
C PRO A 100 -0.50 14.00 -7.85
N GLN A 101 0.76 14.42 -7.90
CA GLN A 101 1.54 14.62 -6.67
C GLN A 101 0.83 15.67 -5.79
N GLY A 102 0.68 15.36 -4.50
CA GLY A 102 -0.20 16.13 -3.62
C GLY A 102 -0.07 15.72 -2.16
N ASP A 103 -1.14 15.93 -1.40
CA ASP A 103 -1.24 15.65 0.04
C ASP A 103 -1.17 14.14 0.39
N THR A 104 -1.21 13.84 1.70
CA THR A 104 -1.13 12.47 2.22
C THR A 104 -2.25 11.56 1.70
N GLY A 105 -3.41 12.11 1.39
CA GLY A 105 -4.52 11.38 0.78
C GLY A 105 -4.16 10.86 -0.61
N ALA A 106 -3.59 11.73 -1.44
CA ALA A 106 -3.05 11.37 -2.75
C ALA A 106 -1.93 10.32 -2.65
N ASP A 107 -1.06 10.43 -1.66
CA ASP A 107 0.03 9.47 -1.43
C ASP A 107 -0.48 8.05 -1.11
N LEU A 108 -1.51 7.93 -0.26
CA LEU A 108 -2.13 6.63 0.04
C LEU A 108 -2.83 6.01 -1.18
N ALA A 109 -3.53 6.82 -1.98
CA ALA A 109 -4.16 6.34 -3.21
C ALA A 109 -3.14 5.93 -4.28
N ARG A 110 -1.98 6.58 -4.34
CA ARG A 110 -0.88 6.17 -5.22
C ARG A 110 -0.32 4.80 -4.84
N VAL A 111 -0.12 4.52 -3.54
CA VAL A 111 0.27 3.18 -3.07
C VAL A 111 -0.76 2.13 -3.51
N LYS A 112 -2.06 2.42 -3.33
CA LYS A 112 -3.17 1.57 -3.78
C LYS A 112 -3.08 1.30 -5.27
N TRP A 113 -2.87 2.35 -6.06
CA TRP A 113 -2.86 2.28 -7.51
C TRP A 113 -1.74 1.36 -8.02
N TYR A 114 -0.51 1.54 -7.52
CA TYR A 114 0.62 0.68 -7.90
C TYR A 114 0.39 -0.78 -7.51
N ARG A 115 -0.19 -1.03 -6.33
CA ARG A 115 -0.57 -2.39 -5.92
C ARG A 115 -1.54 -3.02 -6.90
N ASN A 116 -2.60 -2.29 -7.24
CA ASN A 116 -3.63 -2.78 -8.16
C ASN A 116 -3.03 -3.04 -9.54
N LYS A 117 -2.18 -2.13 -10.04
CA LYS A 117 -1.49 -2.30 -11.31
C LYS A 117 -0.66 -3.58 -11.34
N LEU A 118 0.05 -3.91 -10.26
CA LEU A 118 0.79 -5.18 -10.17
C LEU A 118 -0.13 -6.40 -10.09
N ALA A 119 -1.20 -6.32 -9.31
CA ALA A 119 -2.17 -7.42 -9.16
C ALA A 119 -2.92 -7.74 -10.47
N HIS A 120 -3.01 -6.77 -11.38
CA HIS A 120 -3.61 -6.93 -12.70
C HIS A 120 -2.58 -7.11 -13.83
N SER A 121 -1.29 -7.22 -13.50
CA SER A 121 -0.27 -7.52 -14.51
C SER A 121 -0.30 -9.02 -14.84
N GLU A 122 -0.69 -9.36 -16.07
CA GLU A 122 -0.84 -10.74 -16.52
C GLU A 122 0.50 -11.41 -16.83
N VAL A 123 1.54 -10.63 -17.14
CA VAL A 123 2.79 -11.13 -17.73
C VAL A 123 3.94 -11.15 -16.71
N GLY A 124 3.77 -10.53 -15.54
CA GLY A 124 4.82 -10.51 -14.51
C GLY A 124 6.14 -9.86 -14.97
N LYS A 125 6.05 -8.95 -15.97
CA LYS A 125 7.18 -8.26 -16.58
C LYS A 125 7.03 -6.76 -16.38
N LEU A 126 8.15 -6.09 -16.18
CA LEU A 126 8.22 -4.64 -16.01
C LEU A 126 9.45 -4.08 -16.74
N SER A 127 9.21 -3.23 -17.74
CA SER A 127 10.28 -2.59 -18.49
C SER A 127 11.21 -1.80 -17.55
N ARG A 128 12.47 -1.61 -17.95
CA ARG A 128 13.42 -0.81 -17.16
C ARG A 128 12.93 0.63 -16.93
N ALA A 129 12.31 1.23 -17.94
CA ALA A 129 11.77 2.59 -17.84
C ALA A 129 10.62 2.67 -16.84
N ASP A 130 9.65 1.75 -16.95
CA ASP A 130 8.53 1.67 -16.01
C ASP A 130 9.01 1.35 -14.59
N PHE A 131 9.97 0.42 -14.45
CA PHE A 131 10.55 0.08 -13.16
C PHE A 131 11.17 1.31 -12.49
N SER A 132 12.04 2.04 -13.20
CA SER A 132 12.71 3.22 -12.64
C SER A 132 11.71 4.29 -12.23
N GLN A 133 10.67 4.52 -13.05
CA GLN A 133 9.63 5.50 -12.74
C GLN A 133 8.80 5.07 -11.53
N TYR A 134 8.30 3.83 -11.53
CA TYR A 134 7.38 3.36 -10.48
C TYR A 134 8.11 3.19 -9.16
N TRP A 135 9.35 2.71 -9.19
CA TRP A 135 10.21 2.60 -8.02
C TRP A 135 10.40 3.97 -7.37
N GLY A 136 10.87 4.96 -8.13
CA GLY A 136 11.14 6.29 -7.58
C GLY A 136 9.90 6.97 -7.01
N ASP A 137 8.75 6.87 -7.70
CA ASP A 137 7.50 7.46 -7.21
C ASP A 137 7.04 6.77 -5.92
N LEU A 138 7.03 5.44 -5.89
CA LEU A 138 6.59 4.68 -4.72
C LEU A 138 7.54 4.84 -3.52
N GLU A 139 8.84 4.85 -3.75
CA GLU A 139 9.86 5.09 -2.72
C GLU A 139 9.68 6.48 -2.08
N GLY A 140 9.57 7.52 -2.91
CA GLY A 140 9.37 8.89 -2.42
C GLY A 140 8.09 9.02 -1.59
N VAL A 141 7.00 8.36 -2.00
CA VAL A 141 5.74 8.32 -1.27
C VAL A 141 5.87 7.62 0.07
N CYS A 142 6.57 6.47 0.13
CA CYS A 142 6.81 5.76 1.38
C CYS A 142 7.58 6.64 2.37
N ILE A 143 8.61 7.34 1.91
CA ILE A 143 9.41 8.26 2.71
C ILE A 143 8.54 9.39 3.26
N LYS A 144 7.71 10.02 2.41
CA LYS A 144 6.80 11.10 2.82
C LYS A 144 5.81 10.65 3.90
N ILE A 145 5.14 9.51 3.69
CA ILE A 145 4.18 8.96 4.66
C ILE A 145 4.85 8.71 6.02
N ILE A 146 6.04 8.09 6.01
CA ILE A 146 6.79 7.81 7.24
C ILE A 146 7.20 9.12 7.93
N PHE A 147 7.71 10.09 7.18
CA PHE A 147 8.15 11.38 7.71
C PHE A 147 7.00 12.16 8.38
N VAL A 148 5.85 12.26 7.72
CA VAL A 148 4.63 12.89 8.28
C VAL A 148 4.20 12.19 9.59
N THR A 149 4.32 10.87 9.63
CA THR A 149 3.95 10.08 10.83
C THR A 149 4.89 10.36 12.01
N ILE A 150 6.20 10.44 11.76
CA ILE A 150 7.21 10.70 12.79
C ILE A 150 7.03 12.12 13.35
N ILE A 151 6.84 13.13 12.50
CA ILE A 151 6.63 14.51 12.94
C ILE A 151 5.36 14.64 13.77
N SER A 152 4.24 14.07 13.30
CA SER A 152 2.97 14.14 14.02
C SER A 152 3.09 13.52 15.41
N SER A 153 3.77 12.39 15.52
CA SER A 153 4.02 11.70 16.79
C SER A 153 4.93 12.50 17.74
N TYR A 154 5.88 13.26 17.21
CA TYR A 154 6.76 14.12 18.00
C TYR A 154 6.02 15.36 18.51
N LEU A 155 5.26 16.04 17.65
CA LEU A 155 4.51 17.23 18.03
C LEU A 155 3.43 16.94 19.09
N ILE A 156 2.72 15.81 19.00
CA ILE A 156 1.70 15.43 20.00
C ILE A 156 2.30 15.15 21.39
N ARG A 157 3.58 14.77 21.49
CA ARG A 157 4.23 14.45 22.78
C ARG A 157 4.86 15.65 23.47
N HIS A 158 4.99 16.77 22.78
CA HIS A 158 5.70 17.96 23.26
C HIS A 158 4.81 19.20 23.40
N PHE A 159 3.49 19.02 23.31
CA PHE A 159 2.44 19.99 23.66
C PHE A 159 1.43 19.32 24.59
#